data_AF-A0A7C4WSQ3-F1
#
_entry.id   AF-A0A7C4WSQ3-F1
#
_cell.length_a   1.000
_cell.length_b   1.000
_cell.length_c   1.000
_cell.angle_alpha   90.00
_cell.angle_beta   90.00
_cell.angle_gamma   90.00
#
_symmetry.space_group_name_H-M   'P 1'
#
loop_
_entity.id
_entity.type
_entity.pdbx_description
1 polymer ?
#
loop_
_entity_poly.entity_id
_entity_poly.type
_entity_poly.pdbx_seq_one_letter_code
_entity_poly.pdbx_strand_id
1 'polypeptide(L)'
;MAKLKVQEITAAALCAALYAVAKAATAFIPTPWGIGQFAPGVVVPAFFTILYGPLVGALGAGIGVFVGDLYLSTFGLTNPFLSLIAGVPANFIGFYLLGWLMYRWGSWRLFLWASLAGLAVGNLIAASVVVFYISTFLGALWPLDVQLATTIGFTLFWITTMLPFVLAIVPALVKAVSKSRLSSLTSGSWLKWRAVSSSTTVKDSIAVAVVFGVITLILVATPFGDLLFTTAKLDSFLIKSLTAVTAVTTLIFGPLVAVLTKP
;
A
#
# COMPACT_ATOMS: atom_id res chain seq x y z
N MET A 1 20.60 5.56 18.85
CA MET A 1 20.21 5.64 17.43
C MET A 1 21.02 4.63 16.63
N ALA A 2 20.36 3.70 15.94
CA ALA A 2 21.05 2.86 14.96
C ALA A 2 21.48 3.73 13.77
N LYS A 3 22.78 3.80 13.47
CA LYS A 3 23.28 4.51 12.28
C LYS A 3 22.96 3.68 11.05
N LEU A 4 22.31 4.28 10.05
CA LEU A 4 22.14 3.65 8.74
C LEU A 4 23.52 3.48 8.09
N LYS A 5 23.75 2.31 7.50
CA LYS A 5 24.92 2.03 6.69
C LYS A 5 24.80 2.77 5.35
N VAL A 6 25.93 3.07 4.72
CA VAL A 6 25.97 3.73 3.40
C VAL A 6 25.08 3.00 2.38
N GLN A 7 25.10 1.67 2.38
CA GLN A 7 24.25 0.84 1.51
C GLN A 7 22.74 1.07 1.73
N GLU A 8 22.30 1.22 2.99
CA GLU A 8 20.90 1.45 3.34
C GLU A 8 20.45 2.85 2.90
N ILE A 9 21.34 3.84 3.03
CA ILE A 9 21.09 5.21 2.54
C ILE A 9 20.96 5.21 1.01
N THR A 10 21.88 4.54 0.31
CA THR A 10 21.81 4.40 -1.15
C THR A 10 20.54 3.67 -1.57
N ALA A 11 20.15 2.61 -0.87
CA ALA A 11 18.91 1.87 -1.14
C ALA A 11 17.67 2.74 -0.90
N ALA A 12 17.65 3.58 0.15
CA ALA A 12 16.54 4.49 0.42
C ALA A 12 16.42 5.57 -0.67
N ALA A 13 17.55 6.12 -1.13
CA ALA A 13 17.58 7.09 -2.23
C ALA A 13 17.11 6.47 -3.56
N LEU A 14 17.56 5.26 -3.88
CA LEU A 14 17.10 4.51 -5.06
C LEU A 14 15.61 4.18 -4.97
N CYS A 15 15.14 3.75 -3.80
CA CYS A 15 13.72 3.52 -3.54
C CYS A 15 12.90 4.78 -3.78
N ALA A 16 13.36 5.93 -3.28
CA ALA A 16 12.67 7.21 -3.46
C ALA A 16 12.59 7.60 -4.95
N ALA A 17 13.70 7.50 -5.67
CA ALA A 17 13.75 7.82 -7.09
C ALA A 17 12.84 6.90 -7.92
N LEU A 18 12.94 5.58 -7.70
CA LEU A 18 12.11 4.60 -8.41
C LEU A 18 10.63 4.74 -8.05
N TYR A 19 10.31 5.06 -6.81
CA TYR A 19 8.92 5.28 -6.40
C TYR A 19 8.35 6.57 -6.99
N ALA A 20 9.15 7.65 -7.05
CA ALA A 20 8.74 8.88 -7.73
C ALA A 20 8.43 8.63 -9.22
N VAL A 21 9.28 7.86 -9.91
CA VAL A 21 9.06 7.46 -11.31
C VAL A 21 7.83 6.56 -11.45
N ALA A 22 7.70 5.52 -10.61
CA ALA A 22 6.55 4.63 -10.65
C ALA A 22 5.24 5.39 -10.38
N LYS A 23 5.26 6.35 -9.46
CA LYS A 23 4.13 7.25 -9.20
C LYS A 23 3.85 8.12 -10.42
N ALA A 24 4.86 8.79 -10.97
CA ALA A 24 4.71 9.60 -12.19
C ALA A 24 4.15 8.79 -13.37
N ALA A 25 4.43 7.49 -13.47
CA ALA A 25 3.93 6.63 -14.54
C ALA A 25 2.51 6.10 -14.30
N THR A 26 2.02 6.04 -13.05
CA THR A 26 0.78 5.34 -12.70
C THR A 26 -0.31 6.24 -12.11
N ALA A 27 0.06 7.39 -11.56
CA ALA A 27 -0.81 8.28 -10.82
C ALA A 27 -1.56 9.30 -11.71
N PHE A 28 -1.98 8.88 -12.89
CA PHE A 28 -2.82 9.67 -13.80
C PHE A 28 -4.32 9.45 -13.57
N ILE A 29 -4.67 8.38 -12.84
CA ILE A 29 -6.06 8.03 -12.55
C ILE A 29 -6.40 8.57 -11.15
N PRO A 30 -7.21 9.65 -11.03
CA PRO A 30 -7.59 10.20 -9.74
C PRO A 30 -8.43 9.22 -8.95
N THR A 31 -8.43 9.40 -7.64
CA THR A 31 -9.41 8.71 -6.77
C THR A 31 -10.84 9.11 -7.17
N PRO A 32 -11.85 8.35 -6.74
CA PRO A 32 -13.25 8.71 -6.93
C PRO A 32 -13.63 10.11 -6.49
N TRP A 33 -12.89 10.72 -5.56
CA TRP A 33 -13.14 12.08 -5.06
C TRP A 33 -12.36 13.17 -5.82
N GLY A 34 -11.53 12.80 -6.78
CA GLY A 34 -10.69 13.73 -7.54
C GLY A 34 -9.48 14.26 -6.75
N ILE A 35 -9.22 13.73 -5.55
CA ILE A 35 -8.08 14.12 -4.71
C ILE A 35 -7.30 12.88 -4.32
N GLY A 36 -6.00 12.88 -4.61
CA GLY A 36 -5.18 11.69 -4.56
C GLY A 36 -5.38 10.80 -5.78
N GLN A 37 -4.57 9.75 -5.89
CA GLN A 37 -4.38 9.00 -7.14
C GLN A 37 -4.42 7.50 -6.90
N PHE A 38 -4.72 6.74 -7.95
CA PHE A 38 -4.45 5.31 -8.06
C PHE A 38 -2.93 5.10 -7.99
N ALA A 39 -2.47 4.32 -7.02
CA ALA A 39 -1.05 4.27 -6.67
C ALA A 39 -0.51 2.84 -6.57
N PRO A 40 -0.55 2.03 -7.66
CA PRO A 40 0.07 0.70 -7.67
C PRO A 40 1.60 0.76 -7.56
N GLY A 41 2.21 1.93 -7.80
CA GLY A 41 3.66 2.15 -7.64
C GLY A 41 4.20 1.88 -6.25
N VAL A 42 3.35 1.75 -5.22
CA VAL A 42 3.68 1.34 -3.85
C VAL A 42 4.39 -0.02 -3.76
N VAL A 43 4.35 -0.81 -4.83
CA VAL A 43 5.14 -2.03 -4.98
C VAL A 43 6.64 -1.76 -4.79
N VAL A 44 7.15 -0.62 -5.28
CA VAL A 44 8.57 -0.26 -5.17
C VAL A 44 8.99 -0.14 -3.70
N PRO A 45 8.39 0.76 -2.89
CA PRO A 45 8.75 0.84 -1.49
C PRO A 45 8.45 -0.44 -0.72
N ALA A 46 7.36 -1.17 -1.01
CA ALA A 46 7.11 -2.47 -0.41
C ALA A 46 8.28 -3.44 -0.63
N PHE A 47 8.77 -3.53 -1.87
CA PHE A 47 9.90 -4.37 -2.21
C PHE A 47 11.20 -3.96 -1.49
N PHE A 48 11.53 -2.66 -1.48
CA PHE A 48 12.71 -2.17 -0.76
C PHE A 48 12.58 -2.35 0.75
N THR A 49 11.38 -2.21 1.33
CA THR A 49 11.09 -2.55 2.72
C THR A 49 11.45 -4.01 3.00
N ILE A 50 11.05 -4.92 2.12
CA ILE A 50 11.33 -6.35 2.28
C ILE A 50 12.81 -6.69 2.03
N LEU A 51 13.56 -5.95 1.23
CA LEU A 51 14.98 -6.30 1.03
C LEU A 51 15.93 -5.63 2.04
N TYR A 52 15.67 -4.37 2.38
CA TYR A 52 16.62 -3.53 3.12
C TYR A 52 16.10 -3.08 4.49
N GLY A 53 14.85 -3.37 4.82
CA GLY A 53 14.31 -3.22 6.16
C GLY A 53 13.37 -2.01 6.32
N PRO A 54 12.82 -1.84 7.55
CA PRO A 54 11.74 -0.90 7.82
C PRO A 54 12.09 0.55 7.48
N LEU A 55 13.26 1.02 7.90
CA LEU A 55 13.66 2.42 7.71
C LEU A 55 13.93 2.75 6.24
N VAL A 56 14.53 1.82 5.48
CA VAL A 56 14.86 2.05 4.07
C VAL A 56 13.60 2.25 3.25
N GLY A 57 12.64 1.34 3.40
CA GLY A 57 11.36 1.47 2.69
C GLY A 57 10.52 2.64 3.18
N ALA A 58 10.50 2.94 4.48
CA ALA A 58 9.78 4.09 5.03
C ALA A 58 10.31 5.44 4.51
N LEU A 59 11.64 5.63 4.54
CA LEU A 59 12.28 6.84 4.01
C LEU A 59 12.10 6.94 2.50
N GLY A 60 12.34 5.84 1.78
CA GLY A 60 12.16 5.78 0.34
C GLY A 60 10.73 6.09 -0.09
N ALA A 61 9.73 5.57 0.62
CA ALA A 61 8.33 5.83 0.34
C ALA A 61 7.93 7.27 0.63
N GLY A 62 8.32 7.81 1.79
CA GLY A 62 8.00 9.19 2.18
C GLY A 62 8.65 10.22 1.25
N ILE A 63 9.94 10.06 0.94
CA ILE A 63 10.63 10.99 0.02
C ILE A 63 10.10 10.79 -1.41
N GLY A 64 9.96 9.54 -1.87
CA GLY A 64 9.52 9.23 -3.22
C GLY A 64 8.10 9.72 -3.52
N VAL A 65 7.16 9.59 -2.56
CA VAL A 65 5.79 10.10 -2.75
C VAL A 65 5.79 11.61 -2.90
N PHE A 66 6.58 12.33 -2.09
CA PHE A 66 6.68 13.79 -2.16
C PHE A 66 7.30 14.27 -3.46
N VAL A 67 8.41 13.67 -3.88
CA VAL A 67 9.07 14.02 -5.16
C VAL A 67 8.15 13.71 -6.35
N GLY A 68 7.46 12.57 -6.32
CA GLY A 68 6.47 12.22 -7.35
C GLY A 68 5.30 13.21 -7.39
N ASP A 69 4.78 13.62 -6.22
CA ASP A 69 3.72 14.63 -6.13
C ASP A 69 4.20 16.03 -6.53
N LEU A 70 5.46 16.38 -6.27
CA LEU A 70 6.05 17.63 -6.75
C LEU A 70 6.08 17.66 -8.28
N TYR A 71 6.52 16.56 -8.90
CA TYR A 71 6.50 16.44 -10.36
C TYR A 71 5.08 16.49 -10.93
N LEU A 72 4.15 15.71 -10.39
CA LEU A 72 2.76 15.68 -10.85
C LEU A 72 2.02 17.00 -10.64
N SER A 73 2.48 17.82 -9.69
CA SER A 73 1.89 19.16 -9.47
C SER A 73 2.14 20.11 -10.64
N THR A 74 3.20 19.87 -11.43
CA THR A 74 3.45 20.63 -12.67
C THR A 74 2.39 20.39 -13.75
N PHE A 75 1.65 19.28 -13.64
CA PHE A 75 0.50 18.94 -14.49
C PHE A 75 -0.85 19.25 -13.81
N GLY A 76 -0.84 19.86 -12.62
CA GLY A 76 -2.06 20.15 -11.85
C GLY A 76 -2.77 18.91 -11.29
N LEU A 77 -2.11 17.74 -11.26
CA LEU A 77 -2.72 16.47 -10.82
C LEU A 77 -2.65 16.25 -9.30
N THR A 78 -1.79 16.99 -8.61
CA THR A 78 -1.47 16.80 -7.19
C THR A 78 -1.17 18.14 -6.52
N ASN A 79 -1.12 18.13 -5.19
CA ASN A 79 -0.76 19.28 -4.38
C ASN A 79 0.44 18.91 -3.47
N PRO A 80 1.62 19.56 -3.63
CA PRO A 80 2.79 19.26 -2.82
C PRO A 80 2.58 19.47 -1.32
N PHE A 81 1.78 20.47 -0.93
CA PHE A 81 1.45 20.71 0.48
C PHE A 81 0.63 19.54 1.05
N LEU A 82 -0.39 19.07 0.33
CA LEU A 82 -1.18 17.91 0.73
C LEU A 82 -0.32 16.64 0.81
N SER A 83 0.61 16.46 -0.13
CA SER A 83 1.57 15.36 -0.09
C SER A 83 2.42 15.40 1.17
N LEU A 84 2.92 16.58 1.56
CA LEU A 84 3.77 16.74 2.73
C LEU A 84 3.04 16.39 4.05
N ILE A 85 1.78 16.81 4.20
CA ILE A 85 1.03 16.59 5.45
C ILE A 85 0.31 15.23 5.50
N ALA A 86 -0.07 14.66 4.36
CA ALA A 86 -0.82 13.42 4.27
C ALA A 86 0.03 12.28 3.71
N GLY A 87 0.54 12.45 2.49
CA GLY A 87 1.26 11.43 1.73
C GLY A 87 2.53 10.94 2.42
N VAL A 88 3.42 11.86 2.78
CA VAL A 88 4.72 11.56 3.41
C VAL A 88 4.56 10.79 4.73
N PRO A 89 3.83 11.27 5.74
CA PRO A 89 3.70 10.56 7.01
C PRO A 89 2.98 9.22 6.86
N ALA A 90 1.93 9.16 6.03
CA ALA A 90 1.20 7.92 5.77
C ALA A 90 2.10 6.83 5.16
N ASN A 91 2.86 7.18 4.11
CA ASN A 91 3.77 6.25 3.45
C ASN A 91 4.87 5.83 4.43
N PHE A 92 5.50 6.78 5.13
CA PHE A 92 6.54 6.46 6.10
C PHE A 92 6.06 5.46 7.15
N ILE A 93 4.93 5.72 7.80
CA ILE A 93 4.39 4.88 8.87
C ILE A 93 3.95 3.51 8.33
N GLY A 94 3.23 3.48 7.20
CA GLY A 94 2.73 2.23 6.62
C GLY A 94 3.85 1.27 6.21
N PHE A 95 4.89 1.77 5.53
CA PHE A 95 6.03 0.94 5.13
C PHE A 95 6.97 0.62 6.29
N TYR A 96 7.09 1.50 7.27
CA TYR A 96 7.81 1.18 8.51
C TYR A 96 7.13 0.03 9.24
N LEU A 97 5.80 0.06 9.37
CA LEU A 97 5.02 -1.00 10.02
C LEU A 97 5.17 -2.34 9.28
N LEU A 98 5.01 -2.35 7.95
CA LEU A 98 5.25 -3.53 7.13
C LEU A 98 6.64 -4.13 7.41
N GLY A 99 7.68 -3.30 7.33
CA GLY A 99 9.05 -3.74 7.53
C GLY A 99 9.30 -4.23 8.95
N TRP A 100 8.76 -3.55 9.95
CA TRP A 100 8.93 -3.91 11.36
C TRP A 100 8.29 -5.27 11.69
N LEU A 101 7.08 -5.52 11.19
CA LEU A 101 6.41 -6.82 11.32
C LEU A 101 7.25 -7.93 10.66
N MET A 102 7.70 -7.68 9.43
CA MET A 102 8.50 -8.64 8.66
C MET A 102 9.88 -8.88 9.28
N TYR A 103 10.49 -7.86 9.87
CA TYR A 103 11.73 -7.97 10.63
C TYR A 103 11.55 -8.86 11.87
N ARG A 104 10.43 -8.74 12.58
CA ARG A 104 10.22 -9.43 13.85
C ARG A 104 9.83 -10.90 13.68
N TRP A 105 9.01 -11.22 12.68
CA TRP A 105 8.39 -12.55 12.55
C TRP A 105 8.42 -13.14 11.12
N GLY A 106 9.26 -12.58 10.23
CA GLY A 106 9.33 -12.84 8.79
C GLY A 106 8.91 -14.23 8.31
N SER A 107 7.79 -14.28 7.60
CA SER A 107 7.29 -15.46 6.88
C SER A 107 6.35 -15.01 5.76
N TRP A 108 6.09 -15.87 4.77
CA TRP A 108 5.19 -15.54 3.66
C TRP A 108 3.73 -15.36 4.09
N ARG A 109 3.28 -16.12 5.10
CA ARG A 109 2.01 -15.87 5.78
C ARG A 109 1.97 -14.46 6.36
N LEU A 110 3.02 -14.08 7.07
CA LEU A 110 3.09 -12.77 7.70
C LEU A 110 3.18 -11.66 6.66
N PHE A 111 3.82 -11.89 5.52
CA PHE A 111 3.89 -10.89 4.45
C PHE A 111 2.49 -10.44 4.03
N LEU A 112 1.55 -11.36 3.83
CA LEU A 112 0.15 -11.03 3.52
C LEU A 112 -0.47 -10.11 4.60
N TRP A 113 -0.40 -10.52 5.86
CA TRP A 113 -0.99 -9.77 6.98
C TRP A 113 -0.27 -8.45 7.25
N ALA A 114 1.05 -8.40 7.11
CA ALA A 114 1.87 -7.22 7.30
C ALA A 114 1.66 -6.20 6.18
N SER A 115 1.51 -6.65 4.93
CA SER A 115 1.13 -5.79 3.81
C SER A 115 -0.26 -5.21 4.02
N LEU A 116 -1.23 -6.02 4.44
CA LEU A 116 -2.57 -5.53 4.77
C LEU A 116 -2.53 -4.51 5.92
N ALA A 117 -1.84 -4.81 7.01
CA ALA A 117 -1.73 -3.92 8.17
C ALA A 117 -1.02 -2.61 7.82
N GLY A 118 0.12 -2.68 7.11
CA GLY A 118 0.88 -1.51 6.67
C GLY A 118 0.07 -0.61 5.74
N LEU A 119 -0.59 -1.19 4.73
CA LEU A 119 -1.46 -0.45 3.82
C LEU A 119 -2.68 0.11 4.53
N ALA A 120 -3.30 -0.64 5.45
CA ALA A 120 -4.47 -0.17 6.18
C ALA A 120 -4.12 1.03 7.08
N VAL A 121 -3.05 0.94 7.88
CA VAL A 121 -2.62 2.03 8.75
C VAL A 121 -2.16 3.23 7.94
N GLY A 122 -1.32 3.04 6.92
CA GLY A 122 -0.86 4.13 6.06
C GLY A 122 -2.02 4.84 5.35
N ASN A 123 -2.92 4.08 4.70
CA ASN A 123 -4.04 4.65 3.97
C ASN A 123 -5.07 5.30 4.90
N LEU A 124 -5.27 4.80 6.12
CA LEU A 124 -6.14 5.44 7.12
C LEU A 124 -5.58 6.80 7.54
N ILE A 125 -4.26 6.91 7.77
CA ILE A 125 -3.60 8.17 8.08
C ILE A 125 -3.75 9.14 6.91
N ALA A 126 -3.45 8.70 5.68
CA ALA A 126 -3.59 9.53 4.49
C ALA A 126 -5.04 10.01 4.31
N ALA A 127 -6.01 9.10 4.41
CA ALA A 127 -7.43 9.39 4.26
C ALA A 127 -7.92 10.40 5.30
N SER A 128 -7.52 10.23 6.56
CA SER A 128 -7.92 11.13 7.65
C SER A 128 -7.43 12.56 7.39
N VAL A 129 -6.16 12.71 6.99
CA VAL A 129 -5.59 14.03 6.68
C VAL A 129 -6.18 14.62 5.40
N VAL A 130 -6.42 13.81 4.37
CA VAL A 130 -7.06 14.25 3.12
C VAL A 130 -8.49 14.73 3.39
N VAL A 131 -9.29 13.99 4.15
CA VAL A 131 -10.65 14.40 4.50
C VAL A 131 -10.64 15.67 5.33
N PHE A 132 -9.76 15.76 6.33
CA PHE A 132 -9.56 16.99 7.09
C PHE A 132 -9.16 18.18 6.20
N TYR A 133 -8.30 17.94 5.21
CA TYR A 133 -7.90 18.96 4.25
C TYR A 133 -9.09 19.44 3.41
N ILE A 134 -9.91 18.52 2.90
CA ILE A 134 -11.11 18.85 2.12
C ILE A 134 -12.14 19.59 2.97
N SER A 135 -12.44 19.09 4.17
CA SER A 135 -13.45 19.68 5.05
C SER A 135 -13.09 21.09 5.51
N THR A 136 -11.81 21.30 5.82
CA THR A 136 -11.33 22.51 6.51
C THR A 136 -10.70 23.51 5.54
N PHE A 137 -9.76 23.08 4.70
CA PHE A 137 -9.00 23.99 3.83
C PHE A 137 -9.69 24.26 2.50
N LEU A 138 -10.47 23.31 1.97
CA LEU A 138 -11.28 23.52 0.76
C LEU A 138 -12.71 24.00 1.07
N GLY A 139 -13.05 24.18 2.34
CA GLY A 139 -14.31 24.79 2.77
C GLY A 139 -15.55 23.91 2.59
N ALA A 140 -15.39 22.59 2.45
CA ALA A 140 -16.53 21.70 2.26
C ALA A 140 -17.41 21.56 3.52
N LEU A 141 -16.86 21.83 4.71
CA LEU A 141 -17.56 21.88 6.00
C LEU A 141 -18.47 20.66 6.27
N TRP A 142 -18.00 19.47 5.91
CA TRP A 142 -18.78 18.25 6.03
C TRP A 142 -19.09 17.89 7.49
N PRO A 143 -20.30 17.38 7.78
CA PRO A 143 -20.62 16.74 9.06
C PRO A 143 -19.67 15.59 9.42
N LEU A 144 -19.51 15.30 10.71
CA LEU A 144 -18.54 14.30 11.21
C LEU A 144 -18.81 12.90 10.64
N ASP A 145 -20.06 12.50 10.51
CA ASP A 145 -20.49 11.22 9.91
C ASP A 145 -20.03 11.10 8.44
N VAL A 146 -20.19 12.17 7.65
CA VAL A 146 -19.72 12.23 6.26
C VAL A 146 -18.19 12.16 6.19
N GLN A 147 -17.49 12.84 7.10
CA GLN A 147 -16.03 12.79 7.18
C GLN A 147 -15.54 11.36 7.50
N LEU A 148 -16.14 10.70 8.48
CA LEU A 148 -15.79 9.33 8.86
C LEU A 148 -16.08 8.34 7.73
N ALA A 149 -17.25 8.46 7.10
CA ALA A 149 -17.63 7.64 5.96
C ALA A 149 -16.65 7.82 4.79
N THR A 150 -16.34 9.07 4.44
CA THR A 150 -15.39 9.38 3.35
C THR A 150 -13.98 8.89 3.68
N THR A 151 -13.55 8.97 4.94
CA THR A 151 -12.24 8.46 5.39
C THR A 151 -12.14 6.94 5.20
N ILE A 152 -13.20 6.21 5.57
CA ILE A 152 -13.28 4.76 5.34
C ILE A 152 -13.28 4.47 3.84
N GLY A 153 -14.04 5.23 3.05
CA GLY A 153 -14.10 5.11 1.59
C GLY A 153 -12.72 5.25 0.93
N PHE A 154 -11.98 6.31 1.25
CA PHE A 154 -10.60 6.50 0.77
C PHE A 154 -9.67 5.37 1.21
N THR A 155 -9.76 4.97 2.47
CA THR A 155 -8.92 3.89 3.03
C THR A 155 -9.14 2.59 2.26
N LEU A 156 -10.41 2.20 2.06
CA LEU A 156 -10.77 1.00 1.31
C LEU A 156 -10.35 1.11 -0.17
N PHE A 157 -10.56 2.27 -0.80
CA PHE A 157 -10.14 2.50 -2.18
C PHE A 157 -8.64 2.26 -2.36
N TRP A 158 -7.80 2.86 -1.52
CA TRP A 158 -6.35 2.68 -1.67
C TRP A 158 -5.89 1.26 -1.30
N ILE A 159 -6.45 0.63 -0.26
CA ILE A 159 -6.10 -0.76 0.05
C ILE A 159 -6.40 -1.67 -1.14
N THR A 160 -7.60 -1.54 -1.71
CA THR A 160 -8.07 -2.43 -2.79
C THR A 160 -7.34 -2.20 -4.11
N THR A 161 -6.85 -1.00 -4.34
CA THR A 161 -6.08 -0.65 -5.53
C THR A 161 -4.58 -0.89 -5.40
N MET A 162 -4.06 -1.08 -4.18
CA MET A 162 -2.64 -1.29 -3.91
C MET A 162 -2.30 -2.75 -3.59
N LEU A 163 -3.08 -3.39 -2.72
CA LEU A 163 -2.79 -4.71 -2.17
C LEU A 163 -2.62 -5.78 -3.27
N PRO A 164 -3.46 -5.85 -4.31
CA PRO A 164 -3.29 -6.83 -5.39
C PRO A 164 -1.91 -6.76 -6.05
N PHE A 165 -1.42 -5.55 -6.32
CA PHE A 165 -0.12 -5.34 -6.96
C PHE A 165 1.03 -5.72 -6.02
N VAL A 166 0.94 -5.35 -4.74
CA VAL A 166 1.94 -5.73 -3.73
C VAL A 166 2.03 -7.25 -3.61
N LEU A 167 0.89 -7.94 -3.49
CA LEU A 167 0.83 -9.39 -3.35
C LEU A 167 1.27 -10.14 -4.61
N ALA A 168 1.00 -9.61 -5.80
CA ALA A 168 1.39 -10.25 -7.05
C ALA A 168 2.87 -10.02 -7.40
N ILE A 169 3.37 -8.78 -7.26
CA ILE A 169 4.65 -8.38 -7.83
C ILE A 169 5.80 -8.56 -6.84
N VAL A 170 5.63 -8.19 -5.56
CA VAL A 170 6.73 -8.22 -4.59
C VAL A 170 7.32 -9.63 -4.40
N PRO A 171 6.53 -10.71 -4.25
CA PRO A 171 7.11 -12.06 -4.13
C PRO A 171 7.93 -12.47 -5.36
N ALA A 172 7.47 -12.11 -6.56
CA ALA A 172 8.19 -12.38 -7.80
C ALA A 172 9.52 -11.62 -7.86
N LEU A 173 9.54 -10.34 -7.48
CA LEU A 173 10.76 -9.54 -7.41
C LEU A 173 11.75 -10.08 -6.37
N VAL A 174 11.26 -10.46 -5.18
CA VAL A 174 12.10 -11.06 -4.13
C VAL A 174 12.75 -12.36 -4.63
N LYS A 175 11.99 -13.23 -5.30
CA LYS A 175 12.51 -14.48 -5.91
C LYS A 175 13.53 -14.19 -7.01
N ALA A 176 13.30 -13.18 -7.84
CA ALA A 176 14.24 -12.81 -8.89
C ALA A 176 15.58 -12.34 -8.30
N VAL A 177 15.55 -11.51 -7.25
CA VAL A 177 16.75 -11.04 -6.57
C VAL A 177 17.47 -12.18 -5.84
N SER A 178 16.75 -13.09 -5.19
CA SER A 178 17.36 -14.22 -4.46
C SER A 178 18.17 -15.15 -5.37
N LYS A 179 17.82 -15.24 -6.66
CA LYS A 179 18.55 -16.02 -7.67
C LYS A 179 19.67 -15.24 -8.36
N SER A 180 19.75 -13.93 -8.13
CA SER A 180 20.69 -13.04 -8.81
C SER A 180 21.96 -12.79 -7.98
N ARG A 181 22.99 -12.22 -8.62
CA ARG A 181 24.18 -11.72 -7.93
C ARG A 181 23.91 -10.55 -6.98
N LEU A 182 22.73 -9.91 -7.04
CA LEU A 182 22.33 -8.85 -6.10
C LEU A 182 22.01 -9.40 -4.70
N SER A 183 21.83 -10.72 -4.52
CA SER A 183 21.63 -11.34 -3.20
C SER A 183 22.78 -11.06 -2.21
N SER A 184 23.99 -10.79 -2.70
CA SER A 184 25.14 -10.39 -1.88
C SER A 184 25.09 -8.92 -1.44
N LEU A 185 24.37 -8.06 -2.19
CA LEU A 185 24.22 -6.62 -1.92
C LEU A 185 23.04 -6.31 -1.00
N THR A 186 22.06 -7.20 -0.89
CA THR A 186 21.02 -7.15 0.16
C THR A 186 21.58 -7.58 1.52
N SER A 187 22.87 -7.36 1.76
CA SER A 187 23.65 -7.98 2.82
C SER A 187 23.04 -7.74 4.20
N GLY A 188 22.66 -8.83 4.86
CA GLY A 188 22.51 -8.89 6.32
C GLY A 188 21.22 -9.55 6.77
N SER A 189 21.29 -10.84 7.12
CA SER A 189 20.72 -11.54 8.30
C SER A 189 19.31 -11.23 8.87
N TRP A 190 18.57 -10.23 8.40
CA TRP A 190 17.40 -9.69 9.08
C TRP A 190 16.11 -10.41 8.68
N LEU A 191 16.00 -10.81 7.42
CA LEU A 191 14.91 -11.68 6.95
C LEU A 191 15.30 -13.14 7.09
N LYS A 192 15.12 -13.66 8.31
CA LYS A 192 15.02 -15.10 8.53
C LYS A 192 13.62 -15.54 8.11
N TRP A 193 13.45 -15.81 6.82
CA TRP A 193 12.21 -16.41 6.32
C TRP A 193 11.97 -17.73 7.06
N ARG A 194 11.02 -17.71 7.99
CA ARG A 194 10.59 -18.95 8.66
C ARG A 194 9.92 -19.83 7.62
N ALA A 195 10.33 -21.09 7.57
CA ALA A 195 9.66 -22.09 6.77
C ALA A 195 8.21 -22.21 7.26
N VAL A 196 7.26 -21.97 6.37
CA VAL A 196 5.83 -22.14 6.63
C VAL A 196 5.28 -23.07 5.57
N SER A 197 4.42 -24.01 5.97
CA SER A 197 3.77 -24.91 5.05
C SER A 197 2.92 -24.13 4.04
N SER A 198 3.03 -24.51 2.76
CA SER A 198 2.21 -23.98 1.68
C SER A 198 0.71 -24.04 2.00
N SER A 199 0.25 -25.10 2.69
CA SER A 199 -1.16 -25.24 3.10
C SER A 199 -1.61 -24.13 4.05
N THR A 200 -0.74 -23.67 4.95
CA THR A 200 -1.05 -22.59 5.91
C THR A 200 -1.20 -21.26 5.18
N THR A 201 -0.28 -20.93 4.27
CA THR A 201 -0.36 -19.69 3.47
C THR A 201 -1.63 -19.64 2.62
N VAL A 202 -2.08 -20.78 2.07
CA VAL A 202 -3.36 -20.89 1.36
C VAL A 202 -4.54 -20.60 2.29
N LYS A 203 -4.55 -21.12 3.52
CA LYS A 203 -5.61 -20.84 4.50
C LYS A 203 -5.70 -19.36 4.85
N ASP A 204 -4.57 -18.69 5.08
CA ASP A 204 -4.58 -17.24 5.36
C ASP A 204 -5.05 -16.42 4.15
N SER A 205 -4.68 -16.84 2.95
CA SER A 205 -5.14 -16.21 1.70
C SER A 205 -6.65 -16.32 1.54
N ILE A 206 -7.22 -17.48 1.85
CA ILE A 206 -8.67 -17.67 1.92
C ILE A 206 -9.28 -16.78 3.00
N ALA A 207 -8.70 -16.72 4.20
CA ALA A 207 -9.23 -15.91 5.29
C ALA A 207 -9.30 -14.42 4.92
N VAL A 208 -8.22 -13.85 4.37
CA VAL A 208 -8.20 -12.44 3.94
C VAL A 208 -9.16 -12.21 2.78
N ALA A 209 -9.24 -13.13 1.83
CA ALA A 209 -10.21 -13.04 0.75
C ALA A 209 -11.66 -13.08 1.23
N VAL A 210 -11.98 -13.90 2.23
CA VAL A 210 -13.30 -13.92 2.86
C VAL A 210 -13.59 -12.58 3.53
N VAL A 211 -12.61 -11.97 4.20
CA VAL A 211 -12.77 -10.62 4.78
C VAL A 211 -13.14 -9.61 3.68
N PHE A 212 -12.40 -9.55 2.58
CA PHE A 212 -12.73 -8.65 1.46
C PHE A 212 -14.06 -9.02 0.78
N GLY A 213 -14.40 -10.31 0.71
CA GLY A 213 -15.69 -10.77 0.19
C GLY A 213 -16.86 -10.32 1.06
N VAL A 214 -16.74 -10.42 2.39
CA VAL A 214 -17.74 -9.90 3.34
C VAL A 214 -17.85 -8.38 3.24
N ILE A 215 -16.71 -7.66 3.17
CA ILE A 215 -16.72 -6.21 2.94
C ILE A 215 -17.45 -5.88 1.63
N THR A 216 -17.15 -6.59 0.54
CA THR A 216 -17.82 -6.42 -0.74
C THR A 216 -19.33 -6.63 -0.60
N LEU A 217 -19.76 -7.70 0.07
CA LEU A 217 -21.17 -7.99 0.30
C LEU A 217 -21.85 -6.89 1.11
N ILE A 218 -21.21 -6.38 2.17
CA ILE A 218 -21.75 -5.26 2.96
C ILE A 218 -21.91 -4.02 2.06
N LEU A 219 -20.89 -3.69 1.26
CA LEU A 219 -20.91 -2.50 0.40
C LEU A 219 -21.95 -2.56 -0.72
N VAL A 220 -22.26 -3.77 -1.21
CA VAL A 220 -23.21 -3.98 -2.31
C VAL A 220 -24.63 -4.20 -1.80
N ALA A 221 -24.81 -4.96 -0.72
CA ALA A 221 -26.11 -5.38 -0.22
C ALA A 221 -26.72 -4.43 0.82
N THR A 222 -25.96 -3.43 1.31
CA THR A 222 -26.45 -2.46 2.29
C THR A 222 -26.27 -1.02 1.78
N PRO A 223 -27.10 -0.06 2.25
CA PRO A 223 -26.93 1.36 1.93
C PRO A 223 -25.59 1.96 2.41
N PHE A 224 -24.85 1.23 3.24
CA PHE A 224 -23.57 1.68 3.78
C PHE A 224 -22.55 1.97 2.68
N GLY A 225 -22.56 1.18 1.59
CA GLY A 225 -21.69 1.45 0.45
C GLY A 225 -21.98 2.81 -0.19
N ASP A 226 -23.25 3.16 -0.36
CA ASP A 226 -23.62 4.46 -0.95
C ASP A 226 -23.30 5.61 -0.01
N LEU A 227 -23.42 5.41 1.30
CA LEU A 227 -22.98 6.38 2.31
C LEU A 227 -21.47 6.66 2.23
N LEU A 228 -20.64 5.61 2.14
CA LEU A 228 -19.18 5.75 2.08
C LEU A 228 -18.70 6.51 0.84
N PHE A 229 -19.41 6.39 -0.28
CA PHE A 229 -19.08 7.01 -1.55
C PHE A 229 -19.99 8.17 -1.90
N THR A 230 -20.78 8.70 -0.95
CA THR A 230 -21.76 9.76 -1.22
C THR A 230 -21.13 11.05 -1.74
N THR A 231 -19.87 11.31 -1.39
CA THR A 231 -19.09 12.48 -1.82
C THR A 231 -18.21 12.17 -3.04
N ALA A 232 -18.22 10.94 -3.54
CA ALA A 232 -17.44 10.54 -4.70
C ALA A 232 -18.06 11.05 -6.00
N LYS A 233 -17.22 11.41 -6.95
CA LYS A 233 -17.59 11.87 -8.30
C LYS A 233 -17.78 10.72 -9.29
N LEU A 234 -17.27 9.54 -8.96
CA LEU A 234 -17.35 8.32 -9.76
C LEU A 234 -18.47 7.41 -9.25
N ASP A 235 -18.99 6.58 -10.15
CA ASP A 235 -20.02 5.59 -9.84
C ASP A 235 -19.60 4.68 -8.68
N SER A 236 -20.45 4.58 -7.65
CA SER A 236 -20.21 3.78 -6.46
C SER A 236 -20.07 2.29 -6.81
N PHE A 237 -20.73 1.82 -7.87
CA PHE A 237 -20.64 0.43 -8.30
C PHE A 237 -19.22 0.03 -8.70
N LEU A 238 -18.51 0.89 -9.45
CA LEU A 238 -17.14 0.62 -9.88
C LEU A 238 -16.21 0.47 -8.67
N ILE A 239 -16.35 1.33 -7.67
CA ILE A 239 -15.51 1.30 -6.47
C ILE A 239 -15.80 0.06 -5.64
N LYS A 240 -17.09 -0.30 -5.49
CA LYS A 240 -17.51 -1.54 -4.83
C LYS A 240 -16.90 -2.75 -5.55
N SER A 241 -16.85 -2.76 -6.88
CA SER A 241 -16.27 -3.88 -7.65
C SER A 241 -14.76 -4.10 -7.40
N LEU A 242 -14.00 -3.05 -7.07
CA LEU A 242 -12.57 -3.17 -6.74
C LEU A 242 -12.32 -3.98 -5.46
N THR A 243 -13.26 -3.93 -4.50
CA THR A 243 -13.19 -4.76 -3.29
C THR A 243 -13.35 -6.25 -3.62
N ALA A 244 -14.20 -6.59 -4.60
CA ALA A 244 -14.35 -7.95 -5.10
C ALA A 244 -13.08 -8.44 -5.81
N VAL A 245 -12.47 -7.59 -6.65
CA VAL A 245 -11.18 -7.89 -7.32
C VAL A 245 -10.08 -8.14 -6.28
N THR A 246 -10.06 -7.38 -5.19
CA THR A 246 -9.10 -7.58 -4.09
C THR A 246 -9.31 -8.92 -3.39
N ALA A 247 -10.57 -9.34 -3.18
CA ALA A 247 -10.86 -10.67 -2.65
C ALA A 247 -10.32 -11.77 -3.56
N VAL A 248 -10.58 -11.69 -4.87
CA VAL A 248 -10.12 -12.69 -5.86
C VAL A 248 -8.60 -12.76 -5.93
N THR A 249 -7.93 -11.62 -6.02
CA THR A 249 -6.46 -11.57 -6.09
C THR A 249 -5.81 -12.11 -4.82
N THR A 250 -6.44 -11.87 -3.67
CA THR A 250 -5.96 -12.43 -2.40
C THR A 250 -6.16 -13.94 -2.32
N LEU A 251 -7.24 -14.51 -2.88
CA LEU A 251 -7.38 -15.97 -3.01
C LEU A 251 -6.24 -16.59 -3.81
N ILE A 252 -5.80 -15.92 -4.88
CA ILE A 252 -4.75 -16.40 -5.77
C ILE A 252 -3.36 -16.33 -5.11
N PHE A 253 -3.15 -15.39 -4.17
CA PHE A 253 -1.86 -15.19 -3.51
C PHE A 253 -1.31 -16.47 -2.85
N GLY A 254 -2.15 -17.21 -2.11
CA GLY A 254 -1.73 -18.42 -1.40
C GLY A 254 -1.15 -19.50 -2.33
N PRO A 255 -1.90 -19.93 -3.35
CA PRO A 255 -1.41 -20.81 -4.40
C PRO A 255 -0.18 -20.25 -5.15
N LEU A 256 -0.19 -18.96 -5.48
CA LEU A 256 0.91 -18.31 -6.21
C LEU A 256 2.21 -18.38 -5.42
N VAL A 257 2.18 -17.98 -4.15
CA VAL A 257 3.36 -18.00 -3.28
C VAL A 257 3.81 -19.43 -3.05
N ALA A 258 2.89 -20.38 -2.86
CA ALA A 258 3.25 -21.80 -2.78
C ALA A 258 4.06 -22.31 -3.98
N VAL A 259 3.78 -21.81 -5.19
CA VAL A 259 4.57 -22.13 -6.40
C VAL A 259 5.88 -21.35 -6.42
N LEU A 260 5.86 -20.06 -6.07
CA LEU A 260 7.04 -19.21 -6.10
C LEU A 260 8.08 -19.60 -5.04
N THR A 261 7.67 -20.17 -3.91
CA THR A 261 8.56 -20.51 -2.80
C THR A 261 8.96 -21.97 -2.76
N LYS A 262 8.54 -22.79 -3.74
CA LYS A 262 9.14 -24.12 -3.93
C LYS A 262 10.63 -23.96 -4.28
N PRO A 263 11.50 -24.77 -3.66
CA PRO A 263 12.94 -24.75 -3.93
C PRO A 263 13.25 -24.98 -5.41
#